data_AF-A0A090WGU3-F1
#
_entry.id   AF-A0A090WGU3-F1
#
_cell.length_a   1.000
_cell.length_b   1.000
_cell.length_c   1.000
_cell.angle_alpha   90.00
_cell.angle_beta   90.00
_cell.angle_gamma   90.00
#
_symmetry.space_group_name_H-M   'P 1'
#
loop_
_entity.id
_entity.type
_entity.pdbx_description
1 polymer ?
#
loop_
_entity_poly.entity_id
_entity_poly.type
_entity_poly.pdbx_seq_one_letter_code
_entity_poly.pdbx_strand_id
1 'polypeptide(L)'
;MGVINYFANGSKAYSKERVEIYSQERTLVLDNWRKLKAYGFKGFKGMKSKLDKGHKSQFTLLAQQINSGGDSLIEFESLVNTTQASFAAIESLKSQSWVDVMN
;
A
#
# COMPACT_ATOMS: atom_id res chain seq x y z
N MET A 1 -13.66 -5.38 -0.51
CA MET A 1 -13.29 -5.03 -1.89
C MET A 1 -12.20 -3.98 -1.84
N GLY A 2 -11.10 -4.17 -2.58
CA GLY A 2 -10.05 -3.18 -2.74
C GLY A 2 -10.15 -2.54 -4.12
N VAL A 3 -9.86 -1.25 -4.23
CA VAL A 3 -9.86 -0.52 -5.51
C VAL A 3 -8.52 0.22 -5.61
N ILE A 4 -7.84 0.05 -6.75
CA ILE A 4 -6.62 0.79 -7.08
C ILE A 4 -6.94 1.65 -8.30
N ASN A 5 -6.79 2.97 -8.16
CA ASN A 5 -6.95 3.91 -9.26
C ASN A 5 -5.58 4.41 -9.71
N TYR A 6 -5.29 4.34 -11.02
CA TYR A 6 -4.03 4.81 -11.60
C TYR A 6 -4.26 6.03 -12.49
N PHE A 7 -3.57 7.14 -12.19
CA PHE A 7 -3.66 8.40 -12.94
C PHE A 7 -2.25 8.92 -13.28
N ALA A 8 -2.04 9.36 -14.54
CA ALA A 8 -0.72 9.81 -15.01
C ALA A 8 -0.63 11.31 -15.36
N ASN A 9 -1.76 12.01 -15.56
CA ASN A 9 -1.80 13.36 -16.13
C ASN A 9 -2.09 14.47 -15.08
N GLY A 10 -1.72 14.24 -13.82
CA GLY A 10 -2.01 15.15 -12.71
C GLY A 10 -0.95 16.25 -12.48
N SER A 11 -1.33 17.30 -11.76
CA SER A 11 -0.40 18.35 -11.31
C SER A 11 0.64 17.81 -10.32
N LYS A 12 1.88 18.31 -10.40
CA LYS A 12 2.94 18.01 -9.41
C LYS A 12 2.55 18.42 -7.98
N ALA A 13 1.67 19.41 -7.84
CA ALA A 13 1.16 19.86 -6.54
C ALA A 13 0.11 18.93 -5.94
N TYR A 14 -0.46 18.02 -6.74
CA TYR A 14 -1.46 17.07 -6.29
C TYR A 14 -0.83 15.91 -5.50
N SER A 15 -1.61 15.34 -4.58
CA SER A 15 -1.19 14.19 -3.78
C SER A 15 -0.99 12.97 -4.66
N LYS A 16 0.14 12.28 -4.50
CA LYS A 16 0.51 11.16 -5.39
C LYS A 16 -0.02 9.83 -4.90
N GLU A 17 -0.22 9.69 -3.61
CA GLU A 17 -0.57 8.43 -2.96
C GLU A 17 -1.67 8.70 -1.96
N ARG A 18 -2.72 7.88 -2.02
CA ARG A 18 -3.86 7.96 -1.13
C ARG A 18 -4.32 6.57 -0.76
N VAL A 19 -4.42 6.32 0.53
CA VAL A 19 -4.91 5.04 1.08
C VAL A 19 -6.16 5.32 1.89
N GLU A 20 -7.24 4.62 1.56
CA GLU A 20 -8.51 4.71 2.28
C GLU A 20 -8.90 3.33 2.81
N ILE A 21 -9.19 3.25 4.10
CA ILE A 21 -9.58 2.02 4.78
C ILE A 21 -10.98 2.24 5.36
N TYR A 22 -11.91 1.36 5.03
CA TYR A 22 -13.30 1.40 5.47
C TYR A 22 -13.58 0.19 6.37
N SER A 23 -14.16 0.42 7.55
CA SER A 23 -14.50 -0.64 8.51
C SER A 23 -15.64 -0.20 9.43
N GLN A 24 -16.80 -0.87 9.34
CA GLN A 24 -17.95 -0.70 10.25
C GLN A 24 -18.25 0.78 10.56
N GLU A 25 -18.68 1.55 9.56
CA GLU A 25 -18.97 3.00 9.67
C GLU A 25 -17.76 3.90 10.05
N ARG A 26 -16.55 3.35 10.02
CA ARG A 26 -15.32 4.09 10.27
C ARG A 26 -14.47 4.16 9.01
N THR A 27 -13.76 5.27 8.85
CA THR A 27 -12.90 5.49 7.69
C THR A 27 -11.58 6.10 8.12
N LEU A 28 -10.47 5.56 7.62
CA LEU A 28 -9.14 6.18 7.67
C LEU A 28 -8.74 6.64 6.27
N VAL A 29 -8.21 7.84 6.18
CA VAL A 29 -7.69 8.42 4.94
C VAL A 29 -6.26 8.89 5.17
N LEU A 30 -5.29 8.20 4.58
CA LEU A 30 -3.90 8.61 4.54
C LEU A 30 -3.61 9.30 3.21
N ASP A 31 -3.16 10.55 3.30
CA ASP A 31 -2.89 11.41 2.15
C ASP A 31 -1.39 11.72 2.05
N ASN A 32 -0.77 11.30 0.94
CA ASN A 32 0.64 11.49 0.58
C ASN A 32 1.64 11.11 1.69
N TRP A 33 1.32 10.09 2.51
CA TRP A 33 2.08 9.72 3.72
C TRP A 33 2.31 10.85 4.73
N ARG A 34 1.54 11.94 4.64
CA ARG A 34 1.72 13.15 5.47
C ARG A 34 0.59 13.38 6.44
N LYS A 35 -0.64 13.02 6.07
CA LYS A 35 -1.84 13.36 6.84
C LYS A 35 -2.77 12.18 6.92
N LEU A 36 -2.97 11.67 8.13
CA LEU A 36 -3.97 10.66 8.43
C LEU A 36 -5.19 11.35 9.04
N LYS A 37 -6.33 11.25 8.35
CA LYS A 37 -7.65 11.63 8.89
C LYS A 37 -8.41 10.37 9.29
N ALA A 38 -9.20 10.47 10.34
CA ALA A 38 -10.09 9.40 10.76
C ALA A 38 -11.50 9.92 10.97
N TYR A 39 -12.49 9.09 10.64
CA TYR A 39 -13.91 9.34 10.81
C TYR A 39 -14.52 8.14 11.55
N GLY A 40 -15.38 8.39 12.53
CA GLY A 40 -15.97 7.33 13.36
C GLY A 40 -15.03 6.74 14.43
N PHE A 41 -13.78 7.21 14.53
CA PHE A 41 -12.84 6.78 15.57
C PHE A 41 -12.86 7.73 16.78
N LYS A 42 -13.62 7.37 17.83
CA LYS A 42 -13.72 8.17 19.05
C LYS A 42 -12.34 8.39 19.68
N GLY A 43 -12.00 9.66 19.96
CA GLY A 43 -10.75 10.04 20.62
C GLY A 43 -9.52 10.15 19.70
N PHE A 44 -9.56 9.61 18.48
CA PHE A 44 -8.47 9.76 17.53
C PHE A 44 -8.59 11.08 16.76
N LYS A 45 -7.57 11.95 16.89
CA LYS A 45 -7.60 13.31 16.31
C LYS A 45 -6.95 13.41 14.92
N GLY A 46 -6.53 12.29 14.34
CA GLY A 46 -5.68 12.28 13.14
C GLY A 46 -4.19 12.43 13.47
N MET A 47 -3.36 12.28 12.45
CA MET A 47 -1.90 12.40 12.56
C MET A 47 -1.36 13.25 11.41
N LYS A 48 -0.28 13.99 11.67
CA LYS A 48 0.49 14.71 10.65
C LYS A 48 1.97 14.37 10.79
N SER A 49 2.63 14.16 9.66
CA SER A 49 4.06 13.84 9.56
C SER A 49 4.70 14.60 8.39
N LYS A 50 6.04 14.60 8.35
CA LYS A 50 6.78 14.91 7.11
C LYS A 50 6.53 13.78 6.10
N LEU A 51 6.71 14.08 4.81
CA LEU A 51 6.64 13.03 3.78
C LEU A 51 7.73 12.02 4.07
N ASP A 52 7.30 10.79 4.33
CA ASP A 52 8.18 9.65 4.47
C ASP A 52 7.56 8.48 3.71
N LYS A 53 8.26 8.04 2.67
CA LYS A 53 7.88 6.87 1.85
C LYS A 53 8.58 5.60 2.32
N GLY A 54 9.36 5.66 3.40
CA GLY A 54 10.08 4.54 3.97
C GLY A 54 11.42 4.22 3.30
N HIS A 55 11.82 4.90 2.22
CA HIS A 55 13.05 4.57 1.48
C HIS A 55 14.30 4.52 2.37
N LYS A 56 14.48 5.52 3.25
CA LYS A 56 15.63 5.53 4.16
C LYS A 56 15.64 4.28 5.05
N SER A 57 14.48 3.96 5.64
CA SER A 57 14.33 2.78 6.50
C SER A 57 14.59 1.49 5.72
N GLN A 58 14.06 1.38 4.50
CA GLN A 58 14.27 0.24 3.61
C GLN A 58 15.77 0.00 3.32
N PHE A 59 16.51 1.05 2.95
CA PHE A 59 17.95 0.91 2.68
C PHE A 59 18.77 0.61 3.93
N THR A 60 18.39 1.18 5.08
CA THR A 60 19.02 0.85 6.37
C THR A 60 18.83 -0.63 6.71
N LEU A 61 17.60 -1.13 6.61
CA LEU A 61 17.30 -2.55 6.86
C LEU A 61 18.03 -3.46 5.87
N LEU A 62 18.10 -3.09 4.60
CA LEU A 62 18.83 -3.84 3.58
C LEU A 62 20.33 -3.92 3.88
N ALA A 63 20.96 -2.80 4.23
CA ALA A 63 22.38 -2.79 4.58
C ALA A 63 22.66 -3.64 5.83
N GLN A 64 21.80 -3.57 6.84
CA GLN A 64 21.91 -4.42 8.04
C GLN A 64 21.79 -5.90 7.68
N GLN A 65 20.80 -6.27 6.87
CA GLN A 65 20.59 -7.65 6.42
C GLN A 65 21.78 -8.21 5.65
N ILE A 66 22.38 -7.41 4.75
CA ILE A 66 23.56 -7.83 3.97
C ILE A 66 24.77 -8.07 4.88
N ASN A 67 24.96 -7.22 5.90
CA ASN A 67 26.13 -7.29 6.77
C ASN A 67 26.01 -8.34 7.88
N SER A 68 24.81 -8.55 8.40
CA SER A 68 24.57 -9.36 9.59
C SER A 68 23.81 -10.66 9.33
N GLY A 69 23.31 -10.87 8.10
CA GLY A 69 22.39 -11.96 7.78
C GLY A 69 21.04 -11.77 8.50
N GLY A 70 20.23 -12.83 8.52
CA GLY A 70 18.92 -12.86 9.15
C GLY A 70 17.81 -13.33 8.20
N ASP A 71 16.56 -13.14 8.62
CA ASP A 71 15.39 -13.46 7.82
C ASP A 71 15.17 -12.45 6.71
N SER A 72 14.69 -12.90 5.55
CA SER A 72 14.38 -12.02 4.42
C SER A 72 13.51 -10.84 4.84
N LEU A 73 13.87 -9.61 4.40
CA LEU A 73 13.10 -8.38 4.69
C LEU A 73 11.65 -8.44 4.20
N ILE A 74 11.43 -9.23 3.15
CA ILE A 74 10.11 -9.54 2.61
C ILE A 74 10.08 -11.05 2.43
N GLU A 75 9.06 -11.70 3.00
CA GLU A 75 8.87 -13.14 2.88
C GLU A 75 8.69 -13.55 1.41
N PHE A 76 9.27 -14.69 1.03
CA PHE A 76 9.20 -15.18 -0.36
C PHE A 76 7.75 -15.41 -0.79
N GLU A 77 6.91 -15.97 0.07
CA GLU A 77 5.49 -16.19 -0.20
C GLU A 77 4.75 -14.87 -0.49
N SER A 78 5.10 -13.78 0.21
CA SER A 78 4.54 -12.46 -0.07
C SER A 78 4.91 -11.97 -1.48
N LEU A 79 6.13 -12.24 -1.95
CA LEU A 79 6.57 -11.88 -3.30
C LEU A 79 5.83 -12.69 -4.36
N VAL A 80 5.66 -13.99 -4.13
CA VAL A 80 4.90 -14.89 -5.02
C VAL A 80 3.45 -14.45 -5.11
N ASN A 81 2.78 -14.26 -3.98
CA ASN A 81 1.37 -13.85 -3.93
C ASN A 81 1.15 -12.48 -4.58
N THR A 82 2.05 -11.50 -4.36
CA THR A 82 1.94 -10.18 -5.01
C THR A 82 2.08 -10.29 -6.53
N THR A 83 2.97 -11.17 -7.01
CA THR A 83 3.16 -11.41 -8.43
C THR A 83 1.94 -12.10 -9.04
N GLN A 84 1.42 -13.14 -8.40
CA GLN A 84 0.19 -13.83 -8.82
C GLN A 84 -1.00 -12.88 -8.87
N ALA A 85 -1.18 -12.03 -7.86
CA ALA A 85 -2.25 -11.04 -7.84
C ALA A 85 -2.16 -10.08 -9.03
N SER A 86 -0.94 -9.70 -9.46
CA SER A 86 -0.75 -8.86 -10.65
C SER A 86 -1.18 -9.56 -11.94
N PHE A 87 -0.92 -10.87 -12.08
CA PHE A 87 -1.37 -11.65 -13.23
C PHE A 87 -2.87 -11.87 -13.22
N ALA A 88 -3.45 -12.25 -12.06
CA ALA A 88 -4.88 -12.44 -11.91
C ALA A 88 -5.67 -11.14 -12.20
N ALA A 89 -5.13 -9.97 -11.85
CA ALA A 89 -5.73 -8.68 -12.18
C ALA A 89 -5.78 -8.44 -13.70
N ILE A 90 -4.70 -8.78 -14.42
CA ILE A 90 -4.65 -8.67 -15.90
C ILE A 90 -5.61 -9.68 -16.54
N GLU A 91 -5.66 -10.90 -16.02
CA GLU A 91 -6.57 -11.94 -16.51
C GLU A 91 -8.03 -11.56 -16.31
N SER A 92 -8.40 -11.14 -15.10
CA SER A 92 -9.75 -10.66 -14.77
C SER A 92 -10.19 -9.51 -15.68
N LEU A 93 -9.27 -8.59 -16.00
CA LEU A 93 -9.54 -7.51 -16.94
C LEU A 93 -9.83 -8.02 -18.35
N LYS A 94 -9.10 -9.05 -18.81
CA LYS A 94 -9.28 -9.64 -20.16
C LYS A 94 -10.54 -10.51 -20.26
N SER A 95 -10.84 -11.30 -19.22
CA SER A 95 -11.97 -12.23 -19.20
C SER A 95 -13.28 -11.58 -18.76
N GLN A 96 -13.22 -10.39 -18.16
CA GLN A 96 -14.36 -9.71 -17.54
C GLN A 96 -15.04 -10.56 -16.44
N SER A 97 -14.25 -11.39 -15.75
CA SER A 97 -14.73 -12.30 -14.71
C SER A 97 -13.89 -12.22 -13.46
N TRP A 98 -14.40 -12.77 -12.35
CA TRP A 98 -13.59 -13.02 -11.17
C TRP A 98 -12.53 -14.08 -11.48
N VAL A 99 -11.33 -13.89 -10.96
CA VAL A 99 -10.19 -14.81 -11.07
C VAL A 99 -9.60 -14.98 -9.68
N ASP A 100 -9.45 -16.23 -9.25
CA ASP A 100 -8.80 -16.55 -7.99
C ASP A 100 -7.28 -16.36 -8.11
N VAL A 101 -6.68 -15.73 -7.11
CA VAL A 101 -5.24 -15.42 -7.09
C VAL A 101 -4.41 -16.64 -6.73
N MET A 102 -4.96 -17.54 -5.93
CA MET A 102 -4.27 -18.71 -5.38
C MET A 102 -5.03 -19.96 -5.81
N ASN A 103 -4.58 -20.59 -6.90
CA ASN A 103 -4.88 -21.98 -7.23
C ASN A 103 -3.71 -22.86 -6.84
#